data_AF-B0E3F6-F1
#
_entry.id   AF-B0E3F6-F1
#
_cell.length_a   1.000
_cell.length_b   1.000
_cell.length_c   1.000
_cell.angle_alpha   90.00
_cell.angle_beta   90.00
_cell.angle_gamma   90.00
#
_symmetry.space_group_name_H-M   'P 1'
#
loop_
_entity.id
_entity.type
_entity.pdbx_description
1 polymer ?
#
loop_
_entity_poly.entity_id
_entity_poly.type
_entity_poly.pdbx_seq_one_letter_code
_entity_poly.pdbx_strand_id
1 'polypeptide(L)'
;MAISNPVIDTSLVGMGVFGQMHGHRDTGDDAAGYTCMMSNTNVPEGGGTEMGRFFVLNNLIYVKMVRFSLPIFNGLFLHGGSPIILGRGIELKKNLYRINAVLYSPRFMLSGAGQYSIGFAKATSLLKLVM
;
A
#
# COMPACT_ATOMS: atom_id res chain seq x y z
N MET A 1 39.57 -2.25 -4.18
CA MET A 1 38.19 -2.79 -4.12
C MET A 1 37.41 -1.92 -3.17
N ALA A 2 36.54 -1.06 -3.69
CA ALA A 2 35.60 -0.31 -2.86
C ALA A 2 34.45 -1.26 -2.52
N ILE A 3 34.33 -1.62 -1.26
CA ILE A 3 33.14 -2.32 -0.74
C ILE A 3 32.07 -1.24 -0.68
N SER A 4 31.15 -1.23 -1.66
CA SER A 4 29.99 -0.36 -1.60
C SER A 4 29.21 -0.74 -0.35
N ASN A 5 29.06 0.21 0.59
CA ASN A 5 28.17 0.06 1.73
C ASN A 5 26.82 -0.49 1.22
N PRO A 6 26.25 -1.55 1.83
CA PRO A 6 24.92 -1.98 1.47
C PRO A 6 24.00 -0.79 1.73
N VAL A 7 23.47 -0.21 0.66
CA VAL A 7 22.36 0.73 0.77
C VAL A 7 21.19 -0.12 1.26
N ILE A 8 21.00 -0.15 2.58
CA ILE A 8 19.77 -0.64 3.16
C ILE A 8 18.72 0.37 2.70
N ASP A 9 17.91 -0.03 1.73
CA ASP A 9 16.81 0.76 1.19
C ASP A 9 15.75 0.93 2.29
N THR A 10 16.00 1.89 3.19
CA THR A 10 15.15 2.17 4.33
C THR A 10 13.93 2.94 3.87
N SER A 11 12.96 2.21 3.32
CA SER A 11 11.62 2.67 3.00
C SER A 11 11.48 3.80 1.97
N LEU A 12 10.41 3.77 1.19
CA LEU A 12 9.99 4.95 0.42
C LEU A 12 9.50 6.02 1.40
N VAL A 13 10.41 6.92 1.79
CA VAL A 13 10.17 8.03 2.73
C VAL A 13 8.89 8.77 2.33
N GLY A 14 7.92 8.83 3.26
CA GLY A 14 6.61 9.45 3.03
C GLY A 14 5.46 8.49 2.71
N MET A 15 5.72 7.20 2.43
CA MET A 15 4.65 6.19 2.23
C MET A 15 4.22 5.49 3.53
N GLY A 16 4.76 5.90 4.69
CA GLY A 16 4.47 5.27 5.98
C GLY A 16 4.80 3.78 6.00
N VAL A 17 3.98 3.00 6.71
CA VAL A 17 4.15 1.54 6.86
C VAL A 17 4.09 0.80 5.51
N PHE A 18 3.38 1.35 4.51
CA PHE A 18 3.29 0.79 3.16
C PHE A 18 4.59 0.93 2.33
N GLY A 19 5.52 1.78 2.75
CA GLY A 19 6.81 1.97 2.09
C GLY A 19 7.90 1.02 2.56
N GLN A 20 7.63 0.14 3.53
CA GLN A 20 8.65 -0.70 4.15
C GLN A 20 8.97 -1.94 3.30
N MET A 21 10.20 -1.99 2.77
CA MET A 21 10.69 -3.12 1.95
C MET A 21 10.80 -4.44 2.75
N HIS A 22 10.94 -4.36 4.07
CA HIS A 22 10.98 -5.50 4.98
C HIS A 22 9.59 -6.11 5.26
N GLY A 23 8.53 -5.47 4.76
CA GLY A 23 7.14 -5.79 5.09
C GLY A 23 6.74 -5.36 6.50
N HIS A 24 5.48 -5.59 6.84
CA HIS A 24 4.90 -5.31 8.16
C HIS A 24 3.81 -6.35 8.50
N ARG A 25 3.26 -6.20 9.70
CA ARG A 25 2.08 -6.91 10.19
C ARG A 25 1.07 -5.88 10.67
N ASP A 26 -0.20 -6.08 10.34
CA ASP A 26 -1.30 -5.26 10.81
C ASP A 26 -1.76 -5.80 12.17
N THR A 27 -0.99 -5.52 13.23
CA THR A 27 -1.23 -6.08 14.58
C THR A 27 -2.58 -5.71 15.19
N GLY A 28 -3.26 -4.71 14.64
CA GLY A 28 -4.61 -4.28 14.99
C GLY A 28 -5.71 -5.12 14.34
N ASP A 29 -5.41 -6.01 13.39
CA ASP A 29 -6.39 -6.85 12.73
C ASP A 29 -6.95 -7.93 13.66
N ASP A 30 -8.20 -8.30 13.39
CA ASP A 30 -8.84 -9.43 14.01
C ASP A 30 -8.20 -10.76 13.58
N ALA A 31 -8.10 -11.70 14.52
CA ALA A 31 -7.47 -12.99 14.28
C ALA A 31 -8.30 -13.91 13.37
N ALA A 32 -9.62 -13.76 13.38
CA ALA A 32 -10.53 -14.51 12.51
C ALA A 32 -10.86 -13.74 11.20
N GLY A 33 -10.47 -12.47 11.12
CA GLY A 33 -10.69 -11.60 9.98
C GLY A 33 -9.73 -11.84 8.82
N TYR A 34 -10.20 -11.50 7.63
CA TYR A 34 -9.36 -11.33 6.45
C TYR A 34 -9.36 -9.87 6.03
N THR A 35 -8.22 -9.45 5.48
CA THR A 35 -8.03 -8.16 4.86
C THR A 35 -8.14 -8.31 3.35
N CYS A 36 -8.97 -7.45 2.75
CA CYS A 36 -9.15 -7.35 1.31
C CYS A 36 -8.51 -6.06 0.83
N MET A 37 -7.53 -6.16 -0.07
CA MET A 37 -6.96 -5.01 -0.73
C MET A 37 -7.41 -4.96 -2.18
N MET A 38 -8.09 -3.88 -2.57
CA MET A 38 -8.41 -3.56 -3.95
C MET A 38 -7.35 -2.61 -4.48
N SER A 39 -6.60 -3.03 -5.49
CA SER A 39 -5.57 -2.21 -6.13
C SER A 39 -5.94 -1.90 -7.55
N ASN A 40 -5.80 -0.63 -7.94
CA ASN A 40 -5.95 -0.21 -9.33
C ASN A 40 -4.84 0.77 -9.72
N THR A 41 -4.50 0.77 -11.00
CA THR A 41 -3.43 1.60 -11.55
C THR A 41 -3.71 1.94 -13.00
N ASN A 42 -3.34 3.16 -13.39
CA ASN A 42 -3.34 3.60 -14.78
C ASN A 42 -1.95 3.52 -15.44
N VAL A 43 -0.94 2.98 -14.75
CA VAL A 43 0.39 2.77 -15.33
C VAL A 43 0.28 1.78 -16.49
N PRO A 44 0.84 2.09 -17.67
CA PRO A 44 0.81 1.18 -18.81
C PRO A 44 1.66 -0.06 -18.53
N GLU A 45 1.07 -1.22 -18.80
CA GLU A 45 1.77 -2.51 -18.76
C GLU A 45 2.62 -2.68 -20.03
N GLY A 46 3.77 -3.35 -19.90
CA GLY A 46 4.69 -3.59 -21.02
C GLY A 46 5.85 -2.59 -21.10
N GLY A 47 6.63 -2.66 -22.19
CA GLY A 47 7.80 -1.80 -22.39
C GLY A 47 8.91 -1.97 -21.34
N GLY A 48 8.96 -3.11 -20.65
CA GLY A 48 9.87 -3.35 -19.54
C GLY A 48 9.40 -2.79 -18.19
N THR A 49 8.20 -2.23 -18.09
CA THR A 49 7.61 -1.80 -16.82
C THR A 49 7.34 -3.00 -15.92
N GLU A 50 7.84 -2.96 -14.69
CA GLU A 50 7.45 -3.87 -13.63
C GLU A 50 6.33 -3.26 -12.80
N MET A 51 5.16 -3.89 -12.83
CA MET A 51 4.01 -3.45 -12.04
C MET A 51 4.21 -3.71 -10.54
N GLY A 52 5.31 -4.31 -10.11
CA GLY A 52 5.51 -4.69 -8.72
C GLY A 52 4.58 -5.81 -8.25
N ARG A 53 4.80 -6.23 -7.01
CA ARG A 53 4.26 -7.46 -6.42
C ARG A 53 3.79 -7.16 -5.00
N PHE A 54 2.71 -7.81 -4.59
CA PHE A 54 2.30 -7.89 -3.20
C PHE A 54 2.66 -9.26 -2.65
N PHE A 55 3.43 -9.32 -1.58
CA PHE A 55 3.96 -10.54 -0.99
C PHE A 55 3.23 -10.86 0.31
N VAL A 56 2.82 -12.12 0.46
CA VAL A 56 2.45 -12.73 1.74
C VAL A 56 3.62 -13.62 2.14
N LEU A 57 4.60 -13.03 2.84
CA LEU A 57 5.94 -13.59 3.01
C LEU A 57 5.93 -14.90 3.81
N ASN A 58 5.07 -15.01 4.81
CA ASN A 58 4.88 -16.24 5.57
C ASN A 58 4.46 -17.44 4.70
N ASN A 59 3.80 -17.19 3.56
CA ASN A 59 3.31 -18.23 2.67
C ASN A 59 4.18 -18.40 1.42
N LEU A 60 5.23 -17.58 1.25
CA LEU A 60 6.06 -17.52 0.04
C LEU A 60 5.24 -17.30 -1.26
N ILE A 61 4.08 -16.63 -1.13
CA ILE A 61 3.18 -16.33 -2.25
C ILE A 61 3.26 -14.83 -2.55
N TYR A 62 3.15 -14.48 -3.83
CA TYR A 62 2.96 -13.11 -4.25
C TYR A 62 1.87 -12.96 -5.31
N VAL A 63 1.27 -11.78 -5.36
CA VAL A 63 0.29 -11.36 -6.36
C VAL A 63 0.93 -10.28 -7.23
N LYS A 64 0.83 -10.41 -8.56
CA LYS A 64 1.25 -9.35 -9.48
C LYS A 64 0.21 -8.23 -9.45
N MET A 65 0.66 -7.00 -9.23
CA MET A 65 -0.22 -5.84 -9.05
C MET A 65 -0.58 -5.18 -10.39
N VAL A 66 -1.12 -5.97 -11.31
CA VAL A 66 -1.57 -5.51 -12.64
C VAL A 66 -2.79 -4.58 -12.56
N ARG A 67 -3.30 -4.10 -13.70
CA ARG A 67 -4.52 -3.29 -13.73
C ARG A 67 -5.68 -4.08 -13.10
N PHE A 68 -6.16 -3.56 -11.97
CA PHE A 68 -7.14 -4.18 -11.09
C PHE A 68 -6.70 -5.53 -10.50
N SER A 69 -6.42 -5.55 -9.20
CA SER A 69 -6.18 -6.78 -8.44
C SER A 69 -6.87 -6.73 -7.09
N LEU A 70 -7.27 -7.89 -6.58
CA LEU A 70 -8.03 -8.04 -5.33
C LEU A 70 -7.44 -9.15 -4.46
N PRO A 71 -6.21 -9.00 -3.92
CA PRO A 71 -5.67 -9.92 -2.93
C PRO A 71 -6.49 -9.91 -1.63
N ILE A 72 -6.79 -11.12 -1.15
CA ILE A 72 -7.37 -11.38 0.17
C ILE A 72 -6.31 -12.13 0.98
N PHE A 73 -5.99 -11.62 2.16
CA PHE A 73 -4.92 -12.16 3.01
C PHE A 73 -5.22 -11.92 4.50
N ASN A 74 -4.46 -12.56 5.38
CA ASN A 74 -4.51 -12.29 6.81
C ASN A 74 -3.45 -11.22 7.15
N GLY A 75 -3.87 -10.04 7.62
CA GLY A 75 -2.98 -8.92 7.95
C GLY A 75 -2.01 -9.20 9.10
N LEU A 76 -2.28 -10.21 9.94
CA LEU A 76 -1.38 -10.62 11.02
C LEU A 76 -0.13 -11.36 10.51
N PHE A 77 -0.14 -11.84 9.26
CA PHE A 77 1.04 -12.43 8.62
C PHE A 77 1.93 -11.36 8.02
N LEU A 78 3.24 -11.61 7.97
CA LEU A 78 4.19 -10.67 7.40
C LEU A 78 3.91 -10.50 5.91
N HIS A 79 3.66 -9.27 5.50
CA HIS A 79 3.33 -8.95 4.11
C HIS A 79 3.90 -7.59 3.70
N GLY A 80 3.97 -7.33 2.40
CA GLY A 80 4.56 -6.09 1.87
C GLY A 80 4.42 -5.97 0.36
N GLY A 81 4.66 -4.78 -0.16
CA GLY A 81 4.58 -4.50 -1.59
C GLY A 81 5.90 -4.02 -2.16
N SER A 82 6.18 -4.36 -3.41
CA SER A 82 7.23 -3.68 -4.18
C SER A 82 6.64 -2.51 -4.98
N PRO A 83 7.42 -1.45 -5.23
CA PRO A 83 6.96 -0.35 -6.06
C PRO A 83 6.76 -0.77 -7.52
N ILE A 84 6.11 0.11 -8.27
CA ILE A 84 6.15 0.09 -9.74
C ILE A 84 7.52 0.60 -10.17
N ILE A 85 8.16 -0.09 -11.12
CA ILE A 85 9.42 0.33 -11.74
C ILE A 85 9.15 0.54 -13.21
N LEU A 86 9.29 1.77 -13.70
CA LEU A 86 9.06 2.09 -15.11
C LEU A 86 10.16 1.47 -15.98
N GLY A 87 9.76 0.98 -17.15
CA GLY A 87 10.69 0.49 -18.17
C GLY A 87 11.65 1.58 -18.64
N ARG A 88 12.83 1.16 -19.12
CA ARG A 88 13.87 2.09 -19.60
C ARG A 88 13.32 2.95 -20.74
N GLY A 89 13.45 4.27 -20.61
CA GLY A 89 12.98 5.23 -21.61
C GLY A 89 11.50 5.60 -21.51
N ILE A 90 10.76 5.04 -20.54
CA ILE A 90 9.39 5.47 -20.24
C ILE A 90 9.46 6.72 -19.35
N GLU A 91 8.84 7.79 -19.82
CA GLU A 91 8.75 9.06 -19.09
C GLU A 91 7.78 8.94 -17.90
N LEU A 92 8.22 9.40 -16.71
CA LEU A 92 7.36 9.52 -15.54
C LEU A 92 6.37 10.67 -15.74
N LYS A 93 5.13 10.36 -16.07
CA LYS A 93 4.06 11.36 -16.17
C LYS A 93 3.44 11.64 -14.81
N LYS A 94 3.09 12.91 -14.54
CA LYS A 94 2.52 13.37 -13.26
C LYS A 94 1.19 12.70 -12.87
N ASN A 95 0.48 12.12 -13.83
CA ASN A 95 -0.82 11.51 -13.63
C ASN A 95 -0.77 9.97 -13.46
N LEU A 96 0.42 9.37 -13.42
CA LEU A 96 0.58 7.95 -13.16
C LEU A 96 0.36 7.65 -11.67
N TYR A 97 -0.49 6.67 -11.38
CA TYR A 97 -0.81 6.29 -10.00
C TYR A 97 -1.01 4.79 -9.82
N ARG A 98 -0.84 4.35 -8.58
CA ARG A 98 -1.48 3.16 -8.02
C ARG A 98 -2.27 3.61 -6.80
N ILE A 99 -3.51 3.15 -6.70
CA ILE A 99 -4.34 3.33 -5.51
C ILE A 99 -4.62 1.95 -4.95
N ASN A 100 -4.42 1.80 -3.65
CA ASN A 100 -4.79 0.61 -2.88
C ASN A 100 -5.85 1.03 -1.86
N ALA A 101 -7.04 0.44 -1.94
CA ALA A 101 -8.08 0.55 -0.93
C ALA A 101 -8.06 -0.73 -0.09
N VAL A 102 -7.86 -0.61 1.22
CA VAL A 102 -7.71 -1.74 2.14
C VAL A 102 -8.92 -1.79 3.07
N LEU A 103 -9.64 -2.91 3.01
CA LEU A 103 -10.76 -3.22 3.89
C LEU A 103 -10.30 -4.30 4.87
N TYR A 104 -10.25 -3.95 6.15
CA TYR A 104 -9.82 -4.85 7.21
C TYR A 104 -10.83 -4.81 8.36
N SER A 105 -10.84 -5.87 9.17
CA SER A 105 -11.65 -5.94 10.39
C SER A 105 -10.75 -5.69 11.59
N PRO A 106 -10.75 -4.49 12.20
CA PRO A 106 -9.92 -4.24 13.36
C PRO A 106 -10.45 -5.01 14.58
N ARG A 107 -9.53 -5.56 15.38
CA ARG A 107 -9.83 -6.33 16.60
C ARG A 107 -10.74 -5.58 17.57
N PHE A 108 -10.58 -4.27 17.70
CA PHE A 108 -11.37 -3.46 18.64
C PHE A 108 -12.85 -3.32 18.26
N MET A 109 -13.21 -3.48 16.98
CA MET A 109 -14.60 -3.44 16.53
C MET A 109 -15.38 -4.67 17.00
N LEU A 110 -14.68 -5.80 17.17
CA LEU A 110 -15.25 -7.08 17.57
C LEU A 110 -15.20 -7.31 19.08
N SER A 111 -14.37 -6.55 19.81
CA SER A 111 -14.24 -6.68 21.27
C SER A 111 -15.30 -5.91 22.08
N GLY A 112 -16.28 -5.28 21.42
CA GLY A 112 -17.30 -4.45 22.08
C GLY A 112 -16.79 -3.11 22.65
N ALA A 113 -15.49 -2.82 22.53
CA ALA A 113 -14.85 -1.58 22.96
C ALA A 113 -14.73 -0.53 21.84
N GLY A 114 -15.26 -0.82 20.65
CA GLY A 114 -15.16 0.06 19.49
C GLY A 114 -16.02 1.32 19.64
N GLN A 115 -15.38 2.47 19.75
CA GLN A 115 -16.02 3.76 19.51
C GLN A 115 -15.91 4.12 18.03
N TYR A 116 -17.04 4.21 17.34
CA TYR A 116 -17.09 4.68 15.96
C TYR A 116 -16.81 6.18 15.92
N SER A 117 -15.67 6.57 15.36
CA SER A 117 -15.37 7.97 15.02
C SER A 117 -15.44 8.11 13.50
N ILE A 118 -16.57 8.57 12.96
CA ILE A 118 -16.61 9.04 11.57
C ILE A 118 -15.94 10.41 11.57
N GLY A 119 -14.65 10.43 11.23
CA GLY A 119 -13.93 11.67 11.00
C GLY A 119 -14.43 12.32 9.71
N PHE A 120 -15.40 13.24 9.82
CA PHE A 120 -15.65 14.17 8.72
C PHE A 120 -14.42 15.05 8.57
N ALA A 121 -13.75 14.96 7.42
CA ALA A 121 -12.77 15.96 7.04
C ALA A 121 -13.48 17.32 7.11
N LYS A 122 -13.07 18.16 8.05
CA LYS A 122 -13.56 19.53 8.17
C LYS A 122 -13.10 20.25 6.91
N ALA A 123 -13.97 20.36 5.91
CA ALA A 123 -13.76 21.24 4.78
C ALA A 123 -13.73 22.66 5.34
N THR A 124 -12.55 23.15 5.70
CA THR A 124 -12.34 24.57 5.93
C THR A 124 -12.53 25.27 4.59
N SER A 125 -13.73 25.77 4.36
CA SER A 125 -13.98 26.72 3.28
C SER A 125 -13.14 27.96 3.54
N LEU A 126 -12.02 28.08 2.84
CA LEU A 126 -11.33 29.34 2.62
C LEU A 126 -12.18 30.16 1.63
N LEU A 127 -13.33 30.65 2.08
CA LEU A 127 -13.96 31.82 1.47
C LEU A 127 -13.19 33.03 1.99
N LYS A 128 -12.15 33.45 1.25
CA LYS A 128 -11.72 34.85 1.30
C LYS A 128 -12.74 35.64 0.48
N LEU A 129 -13.73 36.21 1.16
CA LEU A 129 -14.39 37.40 0.67
C LEU A 129 -13.36 38.53 0.73
N VAL A 130 -12.86 38.94 -0.43
CA VAL A 130 -12.27 40.27 -0.58
C VAL A 130 -13.41 41.15 -1.06
N MET A 131 -13.91 42.00 -0.18
CA MET A 131 -14.51 43.28 -0.58
C MET A 131 -13.39 44.27 -0.79
#